data_AF-A0AAI9PFG7-F1
#
_entry.id   AF-A0AAI9PFG7-F1
#
_cell.length_a   1.000
_cell.length_b   1.000
_cell.length_c   1.000
_cell.angle_alpha   90.00
_cell.angle_beta   90.00
_cell.angle_gamma   90.00
#
_symmetry.space_group_name_H-M   'P 1'
#
loop_
_entity.id
_entity.type
_entity.pdbx_description
1 polymer ?
#
loop_
_entity_poly.entity_id
_entity_poly.type
_entity_poly.pdbx_seq_one_letter_code
_entity_poly.pdbx_strand_id
1 'polypeptide(L)'
;MRIIKLTMPCTVEKQGDYGWEPSIIYEPIYIVSEHIESLIPHGHTSIKMTSGEKITVQESVEDICYLLCASVFGSNELEERRRMHGGNE
;
A
#
# COMPACT_ATOMS: atom_id res chain seq x y z
N MET A 1 2.53 8.48 9.62
CA MET A 1 2.11 7.09 9.44
C MET A 1 0.95 7.00 8.46
N ARG A 2 1.23 6.62 7.21
CA ARG A 2 0.24 6.36 6.18
C ARG A 2 0.11 4.84 5.98
N ILE A 3 -1.12 4.35 5.95
CA ILE A 3 -1.43 2.93 5.73
C ILE A 3 -2.15 2.80 4.39
N ILE A 4 -1.65 1.91 3.54
CA ILE A 4 -2.31 1.54 2.29
C ILE A 4 -2.95 0.16 2.46
N LYS A 5 -4.12 -0.02 1.84
CA LYS A 5 -4.84 -1.29 1.80
C LYS A 5 -4.64 -1.91 0.42
N LEU A 6 -4.13 -3.12 0.38
CA LEU A 6 -4.02 -3.93 -0.83
C LEU A 6 -5.07 -5.05 -0.72
N THR A 7 -5.83 -5.24 -1.78
CA THR A 7 -7.05 -6.06 -1.78
C THR A 7 -6.93 -7.31 -2.64
N MET A 8 -5.95 -7.37 -3.52
CA MET A 8 -5.72 -8.55 -4.33
C MET A 8 -4.92 -9.60 -3.54
N PRO A 9 -5.05 -10.89 -3.92
CA PRO A 9 -4.30 -11.95 -3.29
C PRO A 9 -2.80 -11.66 -3.35
N CYS A 10 -2.11 -11.88 -2.24
CA CYS A 10 -0.67 -11.65 -2.14
C CYS A 10 0.05 -12.87 -1.56
N THR A 11 1.31 -13.04 -1.95
CA THR A 11 2.21 -14.01 -1.33
C THR A 11 3.17 -13.28 -0.40
N VAL A 12 3.19 -13.64 0.88
CA VAL A 12 4.14 -13.12 1.86
C VAL A 12 5.23 -14.15 2.10
N GLU A 13 6.49 -13.74 1.99
CA GLU A 13 7.63 -14.56 2.34
C GLU A 13 8.13 -14.16 3.73
N LYS A 14 8.07 -15.08 4.69
CA LYS A 14 8.57 -14.88 6.06
C LYS A 14 9.75 -15.80 6.35
N GLN A 15 10.62 -15.39 7.26
CA GLN A 15 11.73 -16.22 7.69
C GLN A 15 11.21 -17.31 8.65
N GLY A 16 11.20 -18.56 8.18
CA GLY A 16 10.90 -19.75 8.98
C GLY A 16 12.16 -20.45 9.48
N ASP A 17 11.99 -21.58 10.16
CA ASP A 17 13.07 -22.33 10.80
C ASP A 17 14.08 -22.93 9.79
N TYR A 18 13.66 -23.14 8.54
CA TYR A 18 14.46 -23.79 7.49
C TYR A 18 14.66 -22.92 6.24
N GLY A 19 14.30 -21.63 6.28
CA GLY A 19 14.41 -20.72 5.15
C GLY A 19 13.18 -19.83 4.98
N TRP A 20 13.06 -19.19 3.81
CA TRP A 20 11.90 -18.35 3.48
C TRP A 20 10.70 -19.22 3.14
N GLU A 21 9.60 -19.03 3.87
CA GLU A 21 8.35 -19.75 3.67
C GLU A 21 7.30 -18.85 3.01
N PRO A 22 6.86 -19.15 1.77
CA PRO A 22 5.81 -18.39 1.11
C PRO A 22 4.43 -18.78 1.66
N SER A 23 3.61 -17.79 1.98
CA SER A 23 2.20 -17.96 2.38
C SER A 23 1.30 -17.12 1.49
N ILE A 24 0.29 -17.75 0.89
CA ILE A 24 -0.72 -17.04 0.09
C ILE A 24 -1.78 -16.50 1.04
N ILE A 25 -2.02 -15.19 0.97
CA ILE A 25 -3.03 -14.46 1.72
C ILE A 25 -4.12 -14.04 0.73
N TYR A 26 -5.35 -14.45 1.04
CA TYR A 26 -6.55 -14.09 0.27
C TYR A 26 -7.30 -12.90 0.88
N GLU A 27 -6.93 -12.50 2.09
CA GLU A 27 -7.50 -11.35 2.79
C GLU A 27 -6.76 -10.06 2.43
N PRO A 28 -7.42 -8.89 2.49
CA PRO A 28 -6.76 -7.63 2.28
C PRO A 28 -5.64 -7.39 3.29
N ILE A 29 -4.48 -6.95 2.81
CA ILE A 29 -3.34 -6.59 3.65
C ILE A 29 -3.23 -5.08 3.81
N TYR A 30 -2.74 -4.67 4.97
CA TYR A 30 -2.54 -3.27 5.32
C TYR A 30 -1.05 -3.03 5.54
N ILE A 31 -0.46 -2.15 4.73
CA ILE A 31 0.98 -1.86 4.76
C ILE A 31 1.19 -0.41 5.17
N VAL A 32 2.13 -0.19 6.09
CA VAL A 32 2.61 1.16 6.42
C VAL A 32 3.55 1.62 5.31
N SER A 33 3.20 2.69 4.61
CA SER A 33 3.97 3.16 3.44
C SER A 33 5.40 3.58 3.76
N GLU A 34 5.61 4.08 4.98
CA GLU A 34 6.93 4.51 5.48
C GLU A 34 7.91 3.33 5.64
N HIS A 35 7.40 2.10 5.69
CA HIS A 35 8.20 0.87 5.77
C HIS A 35 8.42 0.23 4.40
N ILE A 36 7.95 0.84 3.30
CA ILE A 36 8.25 0.35 1.95
C ILE A 36 9.64 0.85 1.58
N GLU A 37 10.56 -0.08 1.36
CA GLU A 37 11.91 0.21 0.88
C GLU A 37 11.93 0.34 -0.65
N SER A 38 11.27 -0.57 -1.36
CA SER A 38 11.20 -0.55 -2.82
C SER A 38 10.00 -1.34 -3.37
N LEU A 39 9.61 -0.99 -4.60
CA LEU A 39 8.62 -1.71 -5.40
C LEU A 39 9.31 -2.25 -6.66
N ILE A 40 9.12 -3.54 -6.95
CA ILE A 40 9.82 -4.23 -8.04
C ILE A 40 8.80 -4.93 -8.95
N PRO A 41 8.67 -4.53 -10.24
CA PRO A 41 7.70 -5.11 -11.16
C PRO A 41 8.24 -6.36 -11.87
N HIS A 42 7.55 -7.50 -11.74
CA HIS A 42 7.91 -8.77 -12.41
C HIS A 42 6.67 -9.58 -12.86
N GLY A 43 5.67 -8.91 -13.46
CA GLY A 43 4.36 -9.50 -13.80
C GLY A 43 3.35 -9.47 -12.64
N HIS A 44 3.86 -9.29 -11.43
CA HIS A 44 3.20 -8.88 -10.19
C HIS A 44 4.16 -7.92 -9.47
N THR A 45 3.70 -7.18 -8.47
CA THR A 45 4.56 -6.21 -7.76
C THR A 45 5.11 -6.85 -6.49
N SER A 46 6.44 -6.92 -6.39
CA SER A 46 7.10 -7.26 -5.12
C SER A 46 7.42 -5.99 -4.34
N ILE A 47 6.89 -5.92 -3.13
CA ILE A 47 7.13 -4.87 -2.14
C ILE A 47 8.19 -5.38 -1.18
N LYS A 48 9.33 -4.70 -1.13
CA LYS A 48 10.36 -4.95 -0.14
C LYS A 48 10.13 -4.01 1.04
N MET A 49 9.99 -4.59 2.24
CA MET A 49 9.84 -3.85 3.47
C MET A 49 11.20 -3.51 4.08
N THR A 50 11.28 -2.44 4.88
CA THR A 50 12.48 -2.07 5.64
C THR A 50 12.87 -3.11 6.69
N SER A 51 11.95 -3.99 7.07
CA SER A 51 12.20 -5.18 7.91
C SER A 51 12.95 -6.29 7.19
N GLY A 52 13.05 -6.23 5.86
CA GLY A 52 13.56 -7.30 5.01
C GLY A 52 12.48 -8.27 4.52
N GLU A 53 11.24 -8.14 5.01
CA GLU A 53 10.10 -8.93 4.51
C GLU A 53 9.79 -8.58 3.05
N LYS A 54 9.38 -9.58 2.28
CA LYS A 54 8.98 -9.42 0.89
C LYS A 54 7.53 -9.84 0.72
N ILE A 55 6.74 -8.94 0.17
CA ILE A 55 5.31 -9.13 -0.09
C ILE A 55 5.12 -9.03 -1.58
N THR A 56 4.58 -10.07 -2.20
CA THR A 56 4.26 -10.06 -3.63
C THR A 56 2.76 -9.90 -3.80
N VAL A 57 2.34 -8.84 -4.48
CA VAL A 57 0.93 -8.46 -4.66
C VAL A 57 0.57 -8.43 -6.15
N GLN A 58 -0.70 -8.60 -6.49
CA GLN A 58 -1.14 -8.50 -7.88
C GLN A 58 -1.36 -7.07 -8.35
N GLU A 59 -1.55 -6.11 -7.43
CA GLU A 59 -1.61 -4.69 -7.78
C GLU A 59 -0.37 -4.27 -8.56
N SER A 60 -0.57 -3.42 -9.57
CA SER A 60 0.52 -2.84 -10.33
C SER A 60 1.30 -1.80 -9.49
N VAL A 61 2.53 -1.49 -9.91
CA VAL A 61 3.33 -0.45 -9.26
C VAL A 61 2.58 0.89 -9.35
N GLU A 62 1.88 1.14 -10.45
CA GLU A 62 1.08 2.32 -10.69
C GLU A 62 -0.10 2.43 -9.72
N ASP A 63 -0.84 1.33 -9.50
CA ASP A 63 -1.94 1.29 -8.54
C ASP A 63 -1.44 1.55 -7.11
N ILE A 64 -0.32 0.94 -6.74
CA ILE A 64 0.30 1.14 -5.42
C ILE A 64 0.77 2.60 -5.28
N CYS A 65 1.42 3.17 -6.30
CA CYS A 65 1.80 4.58 -6.33
C CYS A 65 0.58 5.50 -6.22
N TYR A 66 -0.53 5.16 -6.89
CA TYR A 66 -1.78 5.88 -6.77
C TYR A 66 -2.33 5.81 -5.35
N LEU A 67 -2.34 4.64 -4.70
CA LEU A 67 -2.75 4.53 -3.29
C LEU A 67 -1.85 5.34 -2.34
N LEU A 68 -0.55 5.37 -2.62
CA LEU A 68 0.43 6.17 -1.89
C LEU A 68 0.20 7.67 -2.09
N CYS A 69 -0.25 8.11 -3.27
CA CYS A 69 -0.39 9.51 -3.65
C CYS A 69 -1.81 10.07 -3.46
N ALA A 70 -2.86 9.25 -3.61
CA ALA A 70 -4.27 9.64 -3.50
C ALA A 70 -4.63 10.16 -2.09
N SER A 71 -3.89 9.73 -1.07
CA SER A 71 -3.95 10.30 0.29
C SER A 71 -3.51 11.78 0.35
N VAL A 72 -2.76 12.28 -0.63
CA VAL A 72 -2.32 13.68 -0.70
C VAL A 72 -3.44 14.57 -1.27
N PHE A 73 -4.26 14.04 -2.18
CA PHE A 73 -5.34 14.79 -2.83
C PHE A 73 -6.65 14.81 -2.03
N GLY A 74 -6.90 13.80 -1.19
CA GLY A 74 -8.13 13.69 -0.39
C GLY A 74 -8.27 14.73 0.73
N SER A 75 -7.17 15.38 1.16
CA SER A 75 -7.22 16.38 2.23
C SER A 75 -7.53 17.79 1.73
N ASN A 76 -7.14 18.13 0.50
CA ASN A 76 -7.28 19.50 0.00
C ASN A 76 -8.67 19.79 -0.57
N GLU A 77 -9.26 18.84 -1.31
CA GLU A 77 -10.56 19.05 -1.98
C GLU A 77 -11.74 19.08 -0.99
N LEU A 78 -11.69 18.30 0.08
CA LEU A 78 -12.71 18.30 1.15
C LEU A 78 -12.64 19.55 2.03
N GLU A 79 -11.46 20.15 2.21
CA GLU A 79 -11.27 21.40 2.95
C GLU A 79 -11.70 22.61 2.10
N GLU A 80 -11.37 22.62 0.80
CA GLU A 80 -11.82 23.65 -0.14
C GLU A 80 -13.34 23.64 -0.31
N ARG A 81 -13.99 22.47 -0.39
CA ARG A 81 -15.46 22.38 -0.45
C ARG A 81 -16.14 22.89 0.81
N ARG A 82 -15.54 22.72 1.99
CA ARG A 82 -16.03 23.29 3.26
C ARG A 82 -15.82 24.81 3.32
N ARG A 83 -14.71 25.34 2.82
CA ARG A 83 -14.49 26.79 2.72
C ARG A 83 -15.46 27.46 1.74
N MET A 84 -15.82 26.79 0.66
CA MET A 84 -16.71 27.34 -0.39
C MET A 84 -18.21 27.34 0.00
N HIS A 85 -18.64 26.58 1.00
CA HIS A 85 -20.06 26.50 1.42
C HIS A 85 -20.30 27.02 2.86
N GLY A 86 -19.28 27.52 3.54
CA GLY A 86 -19.36 28.03 4.92
C GLY A 86 -19.62 29.53 5.04
N GLY A 87 -20.29 30.15 4.06
CA GLY A 87 -20.58 31.58 4.04
C GLY A 87 -21.96 31.85 3.47
N ASN A 88 -23.00 31.69 4.29
CA ASN A 88 -24.19 32.51 4.20
C ASN A 88 -24.86 32.51 5.58
N GLU A 89 -24.71 33.66 6.25
CA GLU A 89 -25.50 34.11 7.39
C GLU A 89 -26.98 34.28 6.98
#